data_AF-A0A4D6MF51-F1
#
_entry.id   AF-A0A4D6MF51-F1
#
_cell.length_a   1.000
_cell.length_b   1.000
_cell.length_c   1.000
_cell.angle_alpha   90.00
_cell.angle_beta   90.00
_cell.angle_gamma   90.00
#
_symmetry.space_group_name_H-M   'P 1'
#
loop_
_entity.id
_entity.type
_entity.pdbx_description
1 polymer ?
#
loop_
_entity_poly.entity_id
_entity_poly.type
_entity_poly.pdbx_seq_one_letter_code
_entity_poly.pdbx_strand_id
1 'polypeptide(L)'
;MATFSSNFCLMLLCLMMSWSLMCNTVLSNVAPAPSNWPGPVSSYQSYLANCAANLDPICGRDIYFAVFYGNATVIEDCCDKLVSNVGKVCHDDMTKFVLTKTQFLSSAVQIVERSQKVWNDCVAVVKS
;
A
#
# COMPACT_ATOMS: atom_id res chain seq x y z
N MET A 1 -1.04 -45.78 -38.55
CA MET A 1 -0.77 -44.39 -38.13
C MET A 1 -2.05 -43.58 -38.25
N ALA A 2 -2.90 -43.55 -37.22
CA ALA A 2 -4.12 -42.72 -37.20
C ALA A 2 -4.65 -42.43 -35.78
N THR A 3 -4.01 -42.95 -34.72
CA THR A 3 -4.45 -42.76 -33.32
C THR A 3 -3.77 -41.56 -32.65
N PHE A 4 -2.60 -41.14 -33.12
CA PHE A 4 -1.86 -40.01 -32.52
C PHE A 4 -2.53 -38.65 -32.84
N SER A 5 -3.08 -38.50 -34.04
CA SER A 5 -3.80 -37.29 -34.46
C SER A 5 -5.14 -37.11 -33.73
N SER A 6 -5.88 -38.20 -33.47
CA SER A 6 -7.17 -38.15 -32.76
C SER A 6 -7.01 -37.71 -31.29
N ASN A 7 -6.02 -38.26 -30.58
CA ASN A 7 -5.74 -37.88 -29.18
C ASN A 7 -5.22 -36.45 -29.05
N PHE A 8 -4.40 -35.99 -30.01
CA PHE A 8 -3.90 -34.62 -30.03
C PHE A 8 -5.04 -33.61 -30.26
N CYS A 9 -5.96 -33.89 -31.19
CA CYS A 9 -7.15 -33.07 -31.40
C CYS A 9 -8.05 -33.02 -30.15
N LEU A 10 -8.24 -34.15 -29.46
CA LEU A 10 -9.02 -34.21 -28.22
C LEU A 10 -8.40 -33.32 -27.12
N MET A 11 -7.08 -33.36 -26.95
CA MET A 11 -6.38 -32.52 -25.95
C MET A 11 -6.52 -31.03 -26.26
N LEU A 12 -6.40 -30.61 -27.53
CA LEU A 12 -6.59 -29.22 -27.93
C LEU A 12 -8.02 -28.73 -27.70
N LEU A 13 -9.02 -29.57 -28.02
CA LEU A 13 -10.42 -29.25 -27.75
C LEU A 13 -10.71 -29.09 -26.25
N CYS A 14 -10.12 -29.95 -25.41
CA CYS A 14 -10.22 -29.83 -23.96
C CYS A 14 -9.62 -28.52 -23.43
N LEU A 15 -8.46 -28.11 -23.95
CA LEU A 15 -7.81 -26.85 -23.55
C LEU A 15 -8.67 -25.63 -23.92
N MET A 16 -9.24 -25.58 -25.12
CA MET A 16 -10.09 -24.45 -25.56
C MET A 16 -11.41 -24.35 -24.78
N MET A 17 -12.03 -25.50 -24.45
CA MET A 17 -13.23 -25.52 -23.60
C MET A 17 -12.91 -25.08 -22.17
N SER A 18 -11.76 -25.50 -21.62
CA SER A 18 -11.33 -25.07 -20.29
C SER A 18 -11.06 -23.56 -20.23
N TRP A 19 -10.41 -22.99 -21.24
CA TRP A 19 -10.18 -21.55 -21.35
C TRP A 19 -11.49 -20.76 -21.42
N SER A 20 -12.45 -21.28 -22.19
CA SER A 20 -13.78 -20.69 -22.34
C SER A 20 -14.59 -20.75 -21.05
N LEU A 21 -14.42 -21.80 -20.23
CA LEU A 21 -15.01 -21.87 -18.88
C LEU A 21 -14.41 -20.79 -17.97
N MET A 22 -13.08 -20.60 -18.00
CA MET A 22 -12.42 -19.58 -17.15
C MET A 22 -12.88 -18.16 -17.50
N CYS A 23 -13.06 -17.83 -18.79
CA CYS A 23 -13.53 -16.50 -19.20
C CYS A 23 -14.96 -16.17 -18.75
N ASN A 24 -15.89 -17.14 -18.78
CA ASN A 24 -17.29 -16.89 -18.40
C ASN A 24 -17.48 -16.68 -16.88
N THR A 25 -16.66 -17.32 -16.04
CA THR A 25 -16.67 -17.08 -14.59
C THR A 25 -16.11 -15.72 -14.17
N VAL A 26 -15.25 -15.10 -14.98
CA VAL A 26 -14.67 -13.77 -14.69
C VAL A 26 -15.67 -12.63 -14.98
N LEU A 27 -16.60 -12.82 -15.93
CA LEU A 27 -17.54 -11.76 -16.31
C LEU A 27 -18.90 -11.82 -15.59
N SER A 28 -19.38 -13.01 -15.18
CA SER A 28 -20.71 -13.15 -14.57
C SER A 28 -20.75 -13.08 -13.05
N ASN A 29 -19.60 -13.08 -12.36
CA ASN A 29 -19.56 -12.90 -10.91
C ASN A 29 -19.21 -11.46 -10.56
N VAL A 30 -20.13 -10.53 -10.79
CA VAL A 30 -20.25 -9.38 -9.87
C VAL A 30 -20.79 -9.95 -8.56
N ALA A 31 -19.90 -10.61 -7.82
CA ALA A 31 -20.14 -10.96 -6.44
C ALA A 31 -20.52 -9.65 -5.72
N PRO A 32 -21.46 -9.68 -4.75
CA PRO A 32 -21.58 -8.60 -3.80
C PRO A 32 -20.18 -8.34 -3.24
N ALA A 33 -19.73 -7.09 -3.31
CA ALA A 33 -18.41 -6.70 -2.85
C ALA A 33 -18.16 -7.32 -1.47
N PRO A 34 -16.97 -7.91 -1.20
CA PRO A 34 -16.63 -8.44 0.11
C PRO A 34 -16.99 -7.41 1.19
N SER A 35 -17.47 -7.82 2.37
CA SER A 35 -17.83 -6.90 3.46
C SER A 35 -16.68 -5.97 3.90
N ASN A 36 -15.45 -6.31 3.50
CA ASN A 36 -14.24 -5.53 3.76
C ASN A 36 -13.80 -4.69 2.56
N TRP A 37 -14.64 -4.57 1.53
CA TRP A 37 -14.40 -3.71 0.39
C TRP A 37 -14.35 -2.27 0.90
N PRO A 38 -13.18 -1.61 0.86
CA PRO A 38 -13.16 -0.17 1.08
C PRO A 38 -14.09 0.40 0.02
N GLY A 39 -15.14 1.11 0.44
CA GLY A 39 -16.00 1.82 -0.49
C GLY A 39 -15.17 2.73 -1.41
N PRO A 40 -15.83 3.48 -2.31
CA PRO A 40 -15.13 4.38 -3.23
C PRO A 40 -14.04 5.18 -2.51
N VAL A 41 -12.79 5.02 -2.94
CA VAL A 41 -11.65 5.71 -2.35
C VAL A 41 -11.89 7.21 -2.52
N SER A 42 -11.93 7.94 -1.40
CA SER A 42 -12.19 9.38 -1.47
C SER A 42 -11.02 10.09 -2.15
N SER A 43 -11.27 11.28 -2.69
CA SER A 43 -10.20 12.13 -3.26
C SER A 43 -9.06 12.37 -2.27
N TYR A 44 -9.38 12.49 -0.98
CA TYR A 44 -8.41 12.63 0.10
C TYR A 44 -7.59 11.35 0.30
N GLN A 45 -8.20 10.17 0.28
CA GLN A 45 -7.46 8.91 0.38
C GLN A 45 -6.55 8.68 -0.84
N SER A 46 -6.97 9.06 -2.04
CA SER A 46 -6.12 9.01 -3.24
C SER A 46 -4.93 9.97 -3.13
N TYR A 47 -5.15 11.18 -2.59
CA TYR A 47 -4.06 12.11 -2.26
C TYR A 47 -3.04 11.49 -1.29
N LEU A 48 -3.51 10.87 -0.21
CA LEU A 48 -2.63 10.22 0.77
C LEU A 48 -1.92 8.99 0.18
N ALA A 49 -2.56 8.24 -0.70
CA ALA A 49 -1.93 7.14 -1.42
C ALA A 49 -0.80 7.64 -2.32
N ASN A 50 -0.99 8.78 -3.00
CA ASN A 50 0.06 9.42 -3.79
C ASN A 50 1.22 9.92 -2.91
N CYS A 51 0.93 10.46 -1.72
CA CYS A 51 1.97 10.79 -0.75
C CYS A 51 2.81 9.54 -0.39
N ALA A 52 2.14 8.45 -0.02
CA ALA A 52 2.79 7.21 0.40
C ALA A 52 3.57 6.52 -0.73
N ALA A 53 3.12 6.65 -1.99
CA ALA A 53 3.76 6.04 -3.15
C ALA A 53 5.20 6.53 -3.41
N ASN A 54 5.58 7.67 -2.83
CA ASN A 54 6.96 8.20 -2.90
C ASN A 54 7.92 7.52 -1.91
N LEU A 55 7.42 6.67 -1.02
CA LEU A 55 8.21 5.81 -0.15
C LEU A 55 8.21 4.39 -0.71
N ASP A 56 9.37 3.75 -0.71
CA ASP A 56 9.39 2.29 -0.87
C ASP A 56 8.82 1.60 0.39
N PRO A 57 8.42 0.32 0.30
CA PRO A 57 7.79 -0.39 1.40
C PRO A 57 8.63 -0.50 2.69
N ILE A 58 9.96 -0.43 2.60
CA ILE A 58 10.84 -0.48 3.77
C ILE A 58 10.81 0.87 4.47
N CYS A 59 11.02 1.96 3.73
CA CYS A 59 10.98 3.30 4.32
C CYS A 59 9.59 3.64 4.88
N GLY A 60 8.52 3.28 4.16
CA GLY A 60 7.14 3.47 4.66
C GLY A 60 6.89 2.72 5.97
N ARG A 61 7.38 1.49 6.09
CA ARG A 61 7.31 0.69 7.32
C ARG A 61 8.07 1.36 8.46
N ASP A 62 9.34 1.69 8.25
CA ASP A 62 10.21 2.16 9.34
C ASP A 62 9.75 3.52 9.86
N ILE A 63 9.33 4.42 8.96
CA ILE A 63 8.74 5.71 9.34
C ILE A 63 7.45 5.48 10.13
N TYR A 64 6.58 4.58 9.67
CA TYR A 64 5.35 4.25 10.39
C TYR A 64 5.63 3.73 11.80
N PHE A 65 6.54 2.76 11.96
CA PHE A 65 6.86 2.22 13.29
C PHE A 65 7.57 3.24 14.18
N ALA A 66 8.45 4.07 13.63
CA ALA A 66 9.10 5.16 14.36
C ALA A 66 8.07 6.18 14.90
N VAL A 67 7.07 6.54 14.10
CA VAL A 67 6.04 7.53 14.48
C VAL A 67 5.01 6.94 15.43
N PHE A 68 4.42 5.79 15.10
CA PHE A 68 3.25 5.27 15.82
C PHE A 68 3.62 4.42 17.03
N TYR A 69 4.78 3.79 17.03
CA TYR A 69 5.22 2.89 18.09
C TYR A 69 6.53 3.32 18.77
N GLY A 70 7.32 4.18 18.13
CA GLY A 70 8.59 4.66 18.68
C GLY A 70 9.66 3.57 18.80
N ASN A 71 9.54 2.49 18.03
CA ASN A 71 10.38 1.28 18.15
C ASN A 71 11.16 0.94 16.87
N ALA A 72 11.30 1.90 15.94
CA ALA A 72 12.08 1.76 14.73
C ALA A 72 13.01 2.96 14.52
N THR A 73 14.13 2.72 13.85
CA THR A 73 15.09 3.74 13.42
C THR A 73 14.88 4.02 11.94
N VAL A 74 14.80 5.28 11.55
CA VAL A 74 14.72 5.69 10.14
C VAL A 74 16.14 5.90 9.63
N ILE A 75 16.55 5.13 8.63
CA ILE A 75 17.87 5.25 8.01
C ILE A 75 17.95 6.48 7.09
N GLU A 76 19.18 6.92 6.80
CA GLU A 76 19.46 8.09 5.96
C GLU A 76 18.76 8.05 4.59
N ASP A 77 18.84 6.94 3.85
CA ASP A 77 18.15 6.77 2.57
C ASP A 77 16.63 6.99 2.68
N CYS A 78 16.02 6.60 3.80
CA CYS A 78 14.59 6.81 4.05
C CYS A 78 14.30 8.26 4.45
N CYS A 79 15.23 8.91 5.15
CA CYS A 79 15.14 10.33 5.43
C CYS A 79 15.21 11.19 4.18
N ASP A 80 16.10 10.87 3.21
CA ASP A 80 16.12 11.56 1.92
C ASP A 80 14.78 11.43 1.19
N LYS A 81 14.23 10.23 1.07
CA LYS A 81 12.91 10.04 0.43
C LYS A 81 11.79 10.79 1.15
N LEU A 82 11.78 10.77 2.49
CA LEU A 82 10.80 11.47 3.30
C LEU A 82 10.89 12.99 3.08
N VAL A 83 12.08 13.56 3.07
CA VAL A 83 12.28 15.01 2.95
C VAL A 83 12.11 15.48 1.51
N SER A 84 12.74 14.79 0.56
CA SER A 84 12.89 15.21 -0.84
C SER A 84 11.67 14.84 -1.70
N ASN A 85 11.05 13.68 -1.47
CA ASN A 85 9.98 13.17 -2.35
C ASN A 85 8.60 13.25 -1.72
N VAL A 86 8.48 12.92 -0.43
CA VAL A 86 7.20 13.00 0.29
C VAL A 86 6.91 14.43 0.72
N GLY A 87 7.87 15.07 1.40
CA GLY A 87 7.72 16.43 1.91
C GLY A 87 6.84 16.52 3.18
N LYS A 88 6.97 17.66 3.86
CA LYS A 88 6.40 17.83 5.21
C LYS A 88 4.88 17.70 5.25
N VAL A 89 4.19 18.30 4.27
CA VAL A 89 2.73 18.33 4.23
C VAL A 89 2.17 16.91 4.09
N CYS A 90 2.70 16.11 3.18
CA CYS A 90 2.29 14.72 3.02
C CYS A 90 2.55 13.89 4.28
N HIS A 91 3.72 14.06 4.91
CA HIS A 91 4.05 13.36 6.16
C HIS A 91 3.07 13.71 7.30
N ASP A 92 2.79 15.00 7.49
CA ASP A 92 1.85 15.48 8.50
C ASP A 92 0.43 14.95 8.23
N ASP A 93 -0.03 15.00 6.99
CA ASP A 93 -1.40 14.61 6.63
C ASP A 93 -1.62 13.11 6.64
N MET A 94 -0.63 12.31 6.23
CA MET A 94 -0.64 10.85 6.44
C MET A 94 -0.70 10.52 7.93
N THR A 95 0.08 11.22 8.77
CA THR A 95 0.06 11.01 10.22
C THR A 95 -1.32 11.31 10.81
N LYS A 96 -1.91 12.47 10.47
CA LYS A 96 -3.25 12.88 10.93
C LYS A 96 -4.32 11.88 10.49
N PHE A 97 -4.25 11.38 9.26
CA PHE A 97 -5.20 10.39 8.77
C PHE A 97 -5.14 9.10 9.59
N VAL A 98 -3.96 8.58 9.89
CA VAL A 98 -3.81 7.38 10.71
C VAL A 98 -4.27 7.63 12.16
N LEU A 99 -4.07 8.84 12.70
CA LEU A 99 -4.59 9.23 14.02
C LEU A 99 -6.12 9.21 14.13
N THR A 100 -6.85 9.20 13.01
CA THR A 100 -8.31 9.00 13.05
C THR A 100 -8.72 7.58 13.48
N LYS A 101 -7.78 6.63 13.52
CA LYS A 101 -8.04 5.26 13.98
C LYS A 101 -8.10 5.22 15.51
N THR A 102 -9.13 4.54 16.03
CA THR A 102 -9.44 4.45 17.46
C THR A 102 -8.27 3.95 18.31
N GLN A 103 -7.45 3.04 17.76
CA GLN A 103 -6.27 2.47 18.43
C GLN A 103 -5.19 3.50 18.82
N PHE A 104 -5.20 4.71 18.25
CA PHE A 104 -4.19 5.73 18.50
C PHE A 104 -4.69 6.95 19.29
N LEU A 105 -5.99 6.99 19.65
CA LEU A 105 -6.59 8.15 20.31
C LEU A 105 -5.93 8.49 21.65
N SER A 106 -5.61 7.48 22.46
CA SER A 106 -4.97 7.67 23.79
C SER A 106 -3.51 8.13 23.71
N SER A 107 -2.85 7.92 22.57
CA SER A 107 -1.44 8.26 22.35
C SER A 107 -1.24 9.37 21.32
N ALA A 108 -2.31 10.06 20.92
CA ALA A 108 -2.28 11.01 19.80
C ALA A 108 -1.23 12.11 19.99
N VAL A 109 -1.11 12.68 21.20
CA VAL A 109 -0.10 13.70 21.51
C VAL A 109 1.32 13.17 21.32
N GLN A 110 1.62 12.00 21.88
CA GLN A 110 2.94 11.37 21.77
C GLN A 110 3.29 10.99 20.32
N ILE A 111 2.29 10.57 19.55
CA ILE A 111 2.47 10.25 18.12
C ILE A 111 2.78 11.51 17.32
N VAL A 112 2.09 12.63 17.59
CA VAL A 112 2.40 13.92 16.94
C VAL A 112 3.81 14.38 17.28
N GLU A 113 4.23 14.30 18.55
CA GLU A 113 5.59 14.63 18.98
C GLU A 113 6.64 13.75 18.27
N ARG A 114 6.42 12.43 18.23
CA ARG A 114 7.31 11.51 17.48
C ARG A 114 7.34 11.81 15.99
N SER A 115 6.19 12.13 15.39
CA SER A 115 6.09 12.50 13.97
C SER A 115 6.92 13.74 13.64
N GLN A 116 6.86 14.77 14.49
CA GLN A 116 7.68 15.97 14.37
C GLN A 116 9.16 15.68 14.59
N LYS A 117 9.49 14.84 15.58
CA LYS A 117 10.88 14.43 15.84
C LYS A 117 11.48 13.71 14.64
N VAL A 118 10.80 12.71 14.09
CA VAL A 118 11.24 11.96 12.88
C VAL A 118 11.49 12.92 11.72
N TRP A 119 10.57 13.85 11.47
CA TRP A 119 10.74 14.85 10.42
C TRP A 119 12.00 15.71 10.64
N ASN A 120 12.17 16.26 11.84
CA ASN A 120 13.30 17.13 12.15
C ASN A 120 14.64 16.39 12.10
N ASP A 121 14.70 15.16 12.61
CA ASP A 121 15.89 14.31 12.54
C ASP A 121 16.26 14.05 11.08
N CYS A 122 15.29 13.71 10.23
CA CYS A 122 15.54 13.49 8.79
C CYS A 122 15.99 14.76 8.06
N VAL A 123 15.40 15.93 8.38
CA VAL A 123 15.86 17.21 7.82
C VAL A 123 17.30 17.51 8.23
N ALA A 124 17.71 17.15 9.44
CA ALA A 124 19.09 17.35 9.90
C ALA A 124 20.07 16.44 9.14
N VAL A 125 19.70 15.18 8.89
CA VAL A 125 20.51 14.22 8.11
C VAL A 125 20.66 14.64 6.65
N VAL A 126 19.58 15.07 5.99
CA VAL A 126 19.65 15.45 4.56
C VAL A 126 20.42 16.76 4.32
N LYS A 127 20.55 17.60 5.36
CA LYS A 127 21.28 18.87 5.28
C LYS A 127 22.74 18.78 5.74
N SER A 128 23.16 17.66 6.32
CA SER A 128 24.54 17.44 6.77
C SER A 128 25.46 17.04 5.62
#